data_AF-C1E0I2-F1
#
_entry.id   AF-C1E0I2-F1
#
_cell.length_a   1.000
_cell.length_b   1.000
_cell.length_c   1.000
_cell.angle_alpha   90.00
_cell.angle_beta   90.00
_cell.angle_gamma   90.00
#
_symmetry.space_group_name_H-M   'P 1'
#
loop_
_entity.id
_entity.type
_entity.pdbx_description
1 polymer ?
#
loop_
_entity_poly.entity_id
_entity_poly.type
_entity_poly.pdbx_seq_one_letter_code
_entity_poly.pdbx_strand_id
1 'polypeptide(L)'
;MAPPPSERPGANPLRQPELLRSLFDEAFRCNVGAAASADPGRAESRAQCVDLIVRAVTDGGEDEVAEARRALESATRALEAAARGSAPEPESFRGLVGYPPAAAGVIAWVSSAMGDPEHYRQVHAGASNQVYFGMLARAAVAQPRLRERALDAVGAALAAMGKGSSEALHLGALDVAVEMVEAGHVLPTIEAATERWSRHVDPSHLRYFAGEVLEVAGPPYGGRFASAMVRLLRGANHRRGMNRAIDEFVAQVRRQREGGRLHPNLAKEDDTFLDYLAK
;
A
#
# COMPACT_ATOMS: atom_id res chain seq x y z
N MET A 1 23.06 -51.36 -2.79
CA MET A 1 23.24 -50.06 -2.12
C MET A 1 22.31 -49.07 -2.78
N ALA A 2 21.25 -48.64 -2.09
CA ALA A 2 20.44 -47.53 -2.56
C ALA A 2 21.29 -46.24 -2.49
N PRO A 3 21.18 -45.32 -3.45
CA PRO A 3 21.86 -44.03 -3.35
C PRO A 3 21.39 -43.31 -2.07
N PRO A 4 22.29 -42.58 -1.38
CA PRO A 4 21.88 -41.80 -0.21
C PRO A 4 20.75 -40.85 -0.61
N PRO A 5 19.74 -40.65 0.26
CA PRO A 5 18.67 -39.69 -0.02
C PRO A 5 19.33 -38.34 -0.31
N SER A 6 19.07 -37.77 -1.48
CA SER A 6 19.55 -36.43 -1.83
C SER A 6 19.03 -35.49 -0.74
N GLU A 7 19.93 -34.96 0.10
CA GLU A 7 19.57 -33.96 1.09
C GLU A 7 18.92 -32.80 0.34
N ARG A 8 17.61 -32.63 0.54
CA ARG A 8 16.91 -31.47 -0.01
C ARG A 8 17.59 -30.24 0.61
N PRO A 9 18.14 -29.30 -0.19
CA PRO A 9 18.89 -28.17 0.33
C PRO A 9 18.02 -27.41 1.35
N GLY A 10 18.56 -26.97 2.50
CA GLY A 10 17.76 -26.34 3.56
C GLY A 10 16.92 -25.14 3.07
N ALA A 11 15.88 -24.75 3.82
CA ALA A 11 14.98 -23.65 3.43
C ALA A 11 15.62 -22.25 3.53
N ASN A 12 16.77 -22.12 4.21
CA ASN A 12 17.44 -20.84 4.47
C ASN A 12 17.73 -19.97 3.22
N PRO A 13 18.19 -20.52 2.07
CA PRO A 13 18.38 -19.73 0.87
C PRO A 13 17.07 -19.11 0.36
N LEU A 14 15.93 -19.79 0.55
CA LEU A 14 14.61 -19.28 0.15
C LEU A 14 14.14 -18.13 1.03
N ARG A 15 14.71 -17.95 2.23
CA ARG A 15 14.33 -16.90 3.18
C ARG A 15 15.05 -15.56 2.93
N GLN A 16 15.84 -15.47 1.86
CA GLN A 16 16.45 -14.20 1.45
C GLN A 16 15.35 -13.21 1.02
N PRO A 17 15.36 -11.95 1.53
CA PRO A 17 14.26 -11.01 1.28
C PRO A 17 13.95 -10.76 -0.19
N GLU A 18 14.98 -10.56 -1.02
CA GLU A 18 14.80 -10.30 -2.46
C GLU A 18 14.23 -11.52 -3.19
N LEU A 19 14.70 -12.72 -2.85
CA LEU A 19 14.18 -13.94 -3.45
C LEU A 19 12.72 -14.19 -3.05
N LEU A 20 12.39 -14.04 -1.75
CA LEU A 20 11.00 -14.12 -1.30
C LEU A 20 10.11 -13.12 -2.03
N ARG A 21 10.59 -11.88 -2.18
CA ARG A 21 9.87 -10.84 -2.91
C ARG A 21 9.59 -11.27 -4.34
N SER A 22 10.59 -11.72 -5.07
CA SER A 22 10.43 -12.22 -6.45
C SER A 22 9.49 -13.41 -6.55
N LEU A 23 9.56 -14.35 -5.59
CA LEU A 23 8.63 -15.49 -5.55
C LEU A 23 7.18 -15.03 -5.35
N PHE A 24 6.93 -14.08 -4.46
CA PHE A 24 5.60 -13.50 -4.28
C PHE A 24 5.14 -12.73 -5.51
N ASP A 25 6.01 -11.91 -6.10
CA ASP A 25 5.69 -11.11 -7.29
C ASP A 25 5.32 -12.01 -8.49
N GLU A 26 6.00 -13.15 -8.66
CA GLU A 26 5.68 -14.11 -9.72
C GLU A 26 4.44 -14.98 -9.38
N ALA A 27 4.36 -15.52 -8.16
CA ALA A 27 3.22 -16.35 -7.74
C ALA A 27 1.89 -15.58 -7.81
N PHE A 28 1.91 -14.31 -7.42
CA PHE A 28 0.71 -13.47 -7.34
C PHE A 28 0.61 -12.46 -8.48
N ARG A 29 1.37 -12.62 -9.56
CA ARG A 29 1.24 -11.74 -10.73
C ARG A 29 -0.19 -11.72 -11.26
N CYS A 30 -0.76 -10.51 -11.35
CA CYS A 30 -2.12 -10.30 -11.83
C CYS A 30 -2.15 -10.44 -13.35
N ASN A 31 -3.15 -11.18 -13.84
CA ASN A 31 -3.23 -11.67 -15.21
C ASN A 31 -4.65 -11.47 -15.75
N VAL A 32 -5.11 -10.22 -15.80
CA VAL A 32 -6.44 -9.90 -16.37
C VAL A 32 -6.27 -9.62 -17.86
N GLY A 33 -6.52 -10.65 -18.69
CA GLY A 33 -6.51 -10.60 -20.14
C GLY A 33 -6.61 -11.99 -20.80
N ALA A 34 -7.24 -12.07 -21.98
CA ALA A 34 -7.55 -13.32 -22.68
C ALA A 34 -6.32 -14.19 -23.05
N ALA A 35 -5.12 -13.62 -23.06
CA ALA A 35 -3.87 -14.33 -23.31
C ALA A 35 -3.31 -15.07 -22.08
N ALA A 36 -3.75 -14.71 -20.87
CA ALA A 36 -3.13 -15.22 -19.64
C ALA A 36 -3.78 -16.50 -19.09
N SER A 37 -5.02 -16.80 -19.48
CA SER A 37 -5.72 -18.05 -19.16
C SER A 37 -5.34 -19.23 -20.06
N ALA A 38 -4.50 -19.01 -21.08
CA ALA A 38 -4.18 -19.98 -22.12
C ALA A 38 -2.70 -20.43 -22.14
N ASP A 39 -1.87 -20.02 -21.18
CA ASP A 39 -0.45 -20.40 -21.09
C ASP A 39 -0.22 -21.42 -19.95
N PRO A 40 -0.14 -22.73 -20.26
CA PRO A 40 0.04 -23.79 -19.27
C PRO A 40 1.32 -23.63 -18.45
N GLY A 41 2.39 -23.07 -19.06
CA GLY A 41 3.67 -22.89 -18.40
C GLY A 41 3.61 -21.90 -17.24
N ARG A 42 2.65 -20.97 -17.24
CA ARG A 42 2.49 -20.00 -16.15
C ARG A 42 1.75 -20.56 -14.94
N ALA A 43 0.73 -21.38 -15.17
CA ALA A 43 0.06 -22.06 -14.07
C ALA A 43 1.04 -22.97 -13.31
N GLU A 44 1.93 -23.62 -14.06
CA GLU A 44 3.04 -24.40 -13.51
C GLU A 44 4.04 -23.52 -12.75
N SER A 45 4.50 -22.40 -13.32
CA SER A 45 5.40 -21.45 -12.63
C SER A 45 4.79 -20.88 -11.34
N ARG A 46 3.50 -20.52 -11.33
CA ARG A 46 2.80 -20.06 -10.13
C ARG A 46 2.78 -21.14 -9.06
N ALA A 47 2.42 -22.37 -9.41
CA ALA A 47 2.37 -23.48 -8.47
C ALA A 47 3.76 -23.76 -7.87
N GLN A 48 4.82 -23.74 -8.70
CA GLN A 48 6.20 -23.88 -8.24
C GLN A 48 6.61 -22.75 -7.28
N CYS A 49 6.24 -21.50 -7.58
CA CYS A 49 6.54 -20.38 -6.68
C CYS A 49 5.79 -20.50 -5.35
N VAL A 50 4.52 -20.93 -5.36
CA VAL A 50 3.76 -21.21 -4.13
C VAL A 50 4.43 -22.31 -3.31
N ASP A 51 4.89 -23.40 -3.93
CA ASP A 51 5.61 -24.47 -3.23
C ASP A 51 6.89 -23.96 -2.56
N LEU A 52 7.64 -23.09 -3.24
CA LEU A 52 8.84 -22.47 -2.69
C LEU A 52 8.52 -21.50 -1.54
N ILE A 53 7.45 -20.72 -1.66
CA ILE A 53 6.98 -19.83 -0.58
C ILE A 53 6.59 -20.64 0.65
N VAL A 54 5.76 -21.68 0.49
CA VAL A 54 5.34 -22.55 1.60
C VAL A 54 6.55 -23.14 2.31
N ARG A 55 7.53 -23.62 1.54
CA ARG A 55 8.77 -24.15 2.09
C ARG A 55 9.61 -23.09 2.82
N ALA A 56 9.57 -21.84 2.38
CA ALA A 56 10.32 -20.76 3.00
C ALA A 56 9.69 -20.29 4.32
N VAL A 57 8.35 -20.32 4.41
CA VAL A 57 7.58 -19.77 5.55
C VAL A 57 7.19 -20.80 6.61
N THR A 58 7.53 -22.07 6.40
CA THR A 58 7.24 -23.16 7.34
C THR A 58 8.53 -23.87 7.78
N ASP A 59 8.49 -24.56 8.91
CA ASP A 59 9.61 -25.37 9.42
C ASP A 59 9.44 -26.87 9.10
N GLY A 60 8.44 -27.23 8.30
CA GLY A 60 8.29 -28.55 7.70
C GLY A 60 7.30 -29.49 8.39
N GLY A 61 6.53 -29.01 9.39
CA GLY A 61 5.40 -29.77 9.93
C GLY A 61 4.30 -29.91 8.87
N GLU A 62 3.76 -31.12 8.68
CA GLU A 62 2.76 -31.38 7.62
C GLU A 62 1.52 -30.49 7.74
N ASP A 63 1.04 -30.27 8.97
CA ASP A 63 -0.11 -29.40 9.24
C ASP A 63 0.19 -27.93 8.92
N GLU A 64 1.38 -27.44 9.29
CA GLU A 64 1.83 -26.06 9.03
C GLU A 64 1.98 -25.81 7.52
N VAL A 65 2.57 -26.77 6.80
CA VAL A 65 2.69 -26.76 5.34
C VAL A 65 1.31 -26.73 4.67
N ALA A 66 0.37 -27.57 5.15
CA ALA A 66 -0.99 -27.61 4.63
C ALA A 66 -1.76 -26.31 4.91
N GLU A 67 -1.59 -25.72 6.09
CA GLU A 67 -2.19 -24.44 6.46
C GLU A 67 -1.65 -23.28 5.62
N ALA A 68 -0.32 -23.17 5.49
CA ALA A 68 0.32 -22.15 4.68
C ALA A 68 -0.14 -22.21 3.22
N ARG A 69 -0.19 -23.43 2.65
CA ARG A 69 -0.69 -23.66 1.30
C ARG A 69 -2.15 -23.23 1.16
N ARG A 70 -3.01 -23.67 2.08
CA ARG A 70 -4.44 -23.32 2.08
C ARG A 70 -4.65 -21.81 2.15
N ALA A 71 -3.85 -21.09 2.95
CA ALA A 71 -3.93 -19.64 3.05
C ALA A 71 -3.56 -18.96 1.72
N LEU A 72 -2.47 -19.37 1.08
CA LEU A 72 -2.03 -18.80 -0.22
C LEU A 72 -3.03 -19.10 -1.34
N GLU A 73 -3.60 -20.31 -1.38
CA GLU A 73 -4.64 -20.69 -2.34
C GLU A 73 -5.95 -19.92 -2.10
N SER A 74 -6.30 -19.70 -0.83
CA SER A 74 -7.47 -18.88 -0.47
C SER A 74 -7.30 -17.42 -0.86
N ALA A 75 -6.10 -16.86 -0.67
CA ALA A 75 -5.75 -15.54 -1.15
C ALA A 75 -5.86 -15.44 -2.67
N THR A 76 -5.31 -16.41 -3.41
CA THR A 76 -5.41 -16.47 -4.88
C THR A 76 -6.87 -16.47 -5.33
N ARG A 77 -7.73 -17.31 -4.73
CA ARG A 77 -9.17 -17.37 -5.06
C ARG A 77 -9.89 -16.05 -4.78
N ALA A 78 -9.58 -15.39 -3.65
CA ALA A 78 -10.15 -14.10 -3.32
C ALA A 78 -9.73 -13.02 -4.33
N LEU A 79 -8.47 -13.02 -4.76
CA LEU A 79 -7.92 -12.07 -5.73
C LEU A 79 -8.49 -12.29 -7.13
N GLU A 80 -8.68 -13.54 -7.55
CA GLU A 80 -9.36 -13.86 -8.81
C GLU A 80 -10.82 -13.42 -8.80
N ALA A 81 -11.53 -13.53 -7.66
CA ALA A 81 -12.86 -12.97 -7.51
C ALA A 81 -12.86 -11.43 -7.56
N ALA A 82 -11.90 -10.79 -6.90
CA ALA A 82 -11.70 -9.35 -6.93
C ALA A 82 -11.40 -8.82 -8.34
N ALA A 83 -10.66 -9.57 -9.15
CA ALA A 83 -10.42 -9.25 -10.56
C ALA A 83 -11.72 -9.16 -11.38
N ARG A 84 -12.79 -9.84 -10.94
CA ARG A 84 -14.14 -9.77 -11.51
C ARG A 84 -15.05 -8.75 -10.80
N GLY A 85 -14.48 -7.90 -9.93
CA GLY A 85 -15.19 -6.89 -9.15
C GLY A 85 -15.94 -7.45 -7.93
N SER A 86 -15.70 -8.70 -7.53
CA SER A 86 -16.34 -9.30 -6.36
C SER A 86 -15.50 -9.04 -5.10
N ALA A 87 -16.01 -8.21 -4.20
CA ALA A 87 -15.37 -7.96 -2.92
C ALA A 87 -15.46 -9.20 -2.00
N PRO A 88 -14.37 -9.57 -1.31
CA PRO A 88 -14.41 -10.64 -0.32
C PRO A 88 -15.23 -10.21 0.91
N GLU A 89 -15.79 -11.19 1.61
CA GLU A 89 -16.50 -10.94 2.87
C GLU A 89 -15.52 -10.41 3.95
N PRO A 90 -15.86 -9.35 4.70
CA PRO A 90 -14.86 -8.58 5.46
C PRO A 90 -14.18 -9.38 6.58
N GLU A 91 -14.92 -10.18 7.33
CA GLU A 91 -14.44 -10.96 8.47
C GLU A 91 -13.53 -12.11 8.02
N SER A 92 -13.96 -12.84 6.99
CA SER A 92 -13.18 -13.89 6.33
C SER A 92 -11.90 -13.33 5.73
N PHE A 93 -11.97 -12.19 5.05
CA PHE A 93 -10.80 -11.54 4.48
C PHE A 93 -9.84 -11.05 5.57
N ARG A 94 -10.36 -10.51 6.68
CA ARG A 94 -9.55 -10.11 7.84
C ARG A 94 -8.78 -11.29 8.42
N GLY A 95 -9.43 -12.44 8.58
CA GLY A 95 -8.77 -13.67 9.02
C GLY A 95 -7.66 -14.11 8.07
N LEU A 96 -7.93 -14.05 6.76
CA LEU A 96 -6.96 -14.39 5.72
C LEU A 96 -5.72 -13.47 5.74
N VAL A 97 -5.89 -12.16 5.72
CA VAL A 97 -4.74 -11.21 5.73
C VAL A 97 -4.06 -11.09 7.10
N GLY A 98 -4.65 -11.69 8.14
CA GLY A 98 -3.98 -11.93 9.41
C GLY A 98 -2.76 -12.87 9.27
N TYR A 99 -2.76 -13.75 8.25
CA TYR A 99 -1.61 -14.59 7.92
C TYR A 99 -0.62 -13.81 7.02
N PRO A 100 0.63 -13.54 7.46
CA PRO A 100 1.54 -12.64 6.75
C PRO A 100 1.86 -13.06 5.30
N PRO A 101 2.08 -14.34 4.97
CA PRO A 101 2.26 -14.77 3.58
C PRO A 101 1.04 -14.48 2.69
N ALA A 102 -0.19 -14.64 3.20
CA ALA A 102 -1.40 -14.33 2.44
C ALA A 102 -1.51 -12.83 2.16
N ALA A 103 -1.25 -11.98 3.16
CA ALA A 103 -1.20 -10.53 2.99
C ALA A 103 -0.10 -10.08 2.01
N ALA A 104 1.07 -10.71 2.05
CA ALA A 104 2.15 -10.44 1.10
C ALA A 104 1.73 -10.79 -0.34
N GLY A 105 0.99 -11.89 -0.52
CA GLY A 105 0.40 -12.26 -1.81
C GLY A 105 -0.65 -11.25 -2.30
N VAL A 106 -1.52 -10.76 -1.41
CA VAL A 106 -2.49 -9.70 -1.74
C VAL A 106 -1.77 -8.44 -2.22
N ILE A 107 -0.75 -7.97 -1.48
CA ILE A 107 0.02 -6.79 -1.87
C ILE A 107 0.70 -7.02 -3.22
N ALA A 108 1.35 -8.16 -3.44
CA ALA A 108 2.01 -8.48 -4.70
C ALA A 108 1.04 -8.48 -5.90
N TRP A 109 -0.15 -9.07 -5.74
CA TRP A 109 -1.18 -9.08 -6.76
C TRP A 109 -1.68 -7.68 -7.09
N VAL A 110 -2.04 -6.90 -6.05
CA VAL A 110 -2.54 -5.54 -6.25
C VAL A 110 -1.46 -4.66 -6.87
N SER A 111 -0.20 -4.78 -6.43
CA SER A 111 0.95 -4.09 -7.05
C SER A 111 1.08 -4.45 -8.53
N SER A 112 0.98 -5.74 -8.88
CA SER A 112 1.07 -6.18 -10.27
C SER A 112 -0.10 -5.71 -11.12
N ALA A 113 -1.31 -5.69 -10.57
CA ALA A 113 -2.51 -5.28 -11.28
C ALA A 113 -2.53 -3.77 -11.52
N MET A 114 -2.39 -3.01 -10.43
CA MET A 114 -2.56 -1.56 -10.42
C MET A 114 -1.31 -0.83 -10.86
N GLY A 115 -0.13 -1.45 -10.79
CA GLY A 115 1.11 -0.90 -11.32
C GLY A 115 1.24 -0.99 -12.85
N ASP A 116 0.30 -1.64 -13.55
CA ASP A 116 0.30 -1.76 -15.00
C ASP A 116 -0.60 -0.67 -15.65
N PRO A 117 -0.06 0.26 -16.44
CA PRO A 117 -0.86 1.25 -17.17
C PRO A 117 -1.92 0.63 -18.11
N GLU A 118 -1.72 -0.59 -18.61
CA GLU A 118 -2.70 -1.27 -19.46
C GLU A 118 -3.96 -1.66 -18.68
N HIS A 119 -3.85 -1.96 -17.38
CA HIS A 119 -4.98 -2.29 -16.52
C HIS A 119 -6.06 -1.20 -16.58
N TYR A 120 -5.67 0.07 -16.51
CA TYR A 120 -6.59 1.21 -16.53
C TYR A 120 -7.23 1.49 -17.89
N ARG A 121 -6.74 0.89 -18.98
CA ARG A 121 -7.37 0.99 -20.31
C ARG A 121 -8.48 -0.03 -20.52
N GLN A 122 -8.60 -1.03 -19.64
CA GLN A 122 -9.60 -2.08 -19.77
C GLN A 122 -10.97 -1.62 -19.26
N VAL A 123 -12.03 -1.90 -20.02
CA VAL A 123 -13.41 -1.50 -19.71
C VAL A 123 -13.91 -2.03 -18.36
N HIS A 124 -13.40 -3.18 -17.91
CA HIS A 124 -13.81 -3.82 -16.64
C HIS A 124 -12.98 -3.40 -15.41
N ALA A 125 -11.96 -2.56 -15.58
CA ALA A 125 -11.06 -2.17 -14.48
C ALA A 125 -11.76 -1.36 -13.38
N GLY A 126 -12.82 -0.60 -13.72
CA GLY A 126 -13.52 0.25 -12.75
C GLY A 126 -14.08 -0.51 -11.54
N ALA A 127 -14.66 -1.69 -11.76
CA ALA A 127 -15.25 -2.49 -10.68
C ALA A 127 -14.21 -3.20 -9.81
N SER A 128 -13.05 -3.57 -10.37
CA SER A 128 -11.98 -4.25 -9.62
C SER A 128 -11.08 -3.28 -8.86
N ASN A 129 -10.94 -2.02 -9.32
CA ASN A 129 -10.08 -1.02 -8.68
C ASN A 129 -10.45 -0.74 -7.23
N GLN A 130 -11.73 -0.49 -6.94
CA GLN A 130 -12.19 -0.23 -5.56
C GLN A 130 -11.98 -1.45 -4.66
N VAL A 131 -12.19 -2.65 -5.20
CA VAL A 131 -11.97 -3.90 -4.46
C VAL A 131 -10.48 -4.06 -4.14
N TYR A 132 -9.60 -3.83 -5.12
CA TYR A 132 -8.15 -3.92 -4.92
C TYR A 132 -7.62 -2.90 -3.91
N PHE A 133 -8.09 -1.65 -3.95
CA PHE A 133 -7.73 -0.66 -2.93
C PHE A 133 -8.17 -1.09 -1.54
N GLY A 134 -9.41 -1.56 -1.37
CA GLY A 134 -9.89 -2.08 -0.09
C GLY A 134 -9.08 -3.28 0.40
N MET A 135 -8.74 -4.22 -0.49
CA MET A 135 -7.91 -5.38 -0.14
C MET A 135 -6.49 -4.97 0.28
N LEU A 136 -5.88 -4.00 -0.43
CA LEU A 136 -4.55 -3.47 -0.13
C LEU A 136 -4.53 -2.77 1.24
N ALA A 137 -5.52 -1.92 1.52
CA ALA A 137 -5.63 -1.21 2.79
C ALA A 137 -5.74 -2.20 3.95
N ARG A 138 -6.64 -3.19 3.86
CA ARG A 138 -6.80 -4.22 4.90
C ARG A 138 -5.53 -5.04 5.12
N ALA A 139 -4.81 -5.41 4.06
CA ALA A 139 -3.54 -6.11 4.18
C ALA A 139 -2.47 -5.25 4.87
N ALA A 140 -2.39 -3.96 4.53
CA ALA A 140 -1.45 -3.01 5.14
C ALA A 140 -1.76 -2.74 6.62
N VAL A 141 -3.04 -2.62 6.98
CA VAL A 141 -3.49 -2.45 8.35
C VAL A 141 -3.14 -3.69 9.19
N ALA A 142 -3.42 -4.88 8.67
CA ALA A 142 -3.18 -6.15 9.36
C ALA A 142 -1.68 -6.47 9.55
N GLN A 143 -0.81 -6.02 8.64
CA GLN A 143 0.61 -6.39 8.65
C GLN A 143 1.54 -5.17 8.69
N PRO A 144 1.93 -4.70 9.90
CA PRO A 144 2.82 -3.53 10.04
C PRO A 144 4.12 -3.61 9.27
N ARG A 145 4.71 -4.82 9.17
CA ARG A 145 5.98 -5.05 8.45
C ARG A 145 5.87 -4.97 6.93
N LEU A 146 4.65 -4.99 6.38
CA LEU A 146 4.39 -4.93 4.95
C LEU A 146 3.92 -3.55 4.48
N ARG A 147 3.77 -2.57 5.38
CA ARG A 147 3.22 -1.25 5.06
C ARG A 147 4.07 -0.48 4.05
N GLU A 148 5.39 -0.58 4.10
CA GLU A 148 6.21 0.08 3.08
C GLU A 148 6.00 -0.52 1.68
N ARG A 149 5.83 -1.84 1.60
CA ARG A 149 5.49 -2.50 0.32
C ARG A 149 4.11 -2.11 -0.17
N ALA A 150 3.13 -1.94 0.73
CA ALA A 150 1.82 -1.42 0.37
C ALA A 150 1.89 0.05 -0.09
N LEU A 151 2.74 0.87 0.54
CA LEU A 151 2.98 2.25 0.14
C LEU A 151 3.58 2.34 -1.27
N ASP A 152 4.54 1.46 -1.57
CA ASP A 152 5.10 1.32 -2.91
C ASP A 152 4.02 0.90 -3.93
N ALA A 153 3.08 0.04 -3.54
CA ALA A 153 1.94 -0.34 -4.38
C ALA A 153 1.03 0.84 -4.69
N VAL A 154 0.70 1.68 -3.70
CA VAL A 154 -0.05 2.93 -3.90
C VAL A 154 0.69 3.86 -4.86
N GLY A 155 2.00 4.05 -4.66
CA GLY A 155 2.82 4.88 -5.53
C GLY A 155 2.88 4.37 -6.97
N ALA A 156 3.03 3.05 -7.16
CA ALA A 156 3.02 2.42 -8.48
C ALA A 156 1.65 2.59 -9.16
N ALA A 157 0.56 2.43 -8.43
CA ALA A 157 -0.79 2.65 -8.93
C ALA A 157 -0.97 4.11 -9.40
N LEU A 158 -0.61 5.09 -8.57
CA LEU A 158 -0.71 6.52 -8.92
C LEU A 158 0.13 6.86 -10.15
N ALA A 159 1.33 6.28 -10.26
CA ALA A 159 2.19 6.47 -11.42
C ALA A 159 1.60 5.86 -12.71
N ALA A 160 1.02 4.66 -12.62
CA ALA A 160 0.41 3.95 -13.74
C ALA A 160 -0.90 4.58 -14.21
N MET A 161 -1.70 5.11 -13.29
CA MET A 161 -2.89 5.94 -13.59
C MET A 161 -2.52 7.22 -14.35
N GLY A 162 -1.49 7.92 -13.87
CA GLY A 162 -1.10 9.23 -14.37
C GLY A 162 -2.14 10.34 -14.15
N LYS A 163 -1.72 11.59 -14.35
CA LYS A 163 -2.54 12.79 -14.04
C LYS A 163 -3.90 12.84 -14.75
N GLY A 164 -4.03 12.22 -15.92
CA GLY A 164 -5.26 12.25 -16.73
C GLY A 164 -6.34 11.28 -16.27
N SER A 165 -6.09 10.46 -15.24
CA SER A 165 -7.09 9.55 -14.67
C SER A 165 -8.18 10.28 -13.89
N SER A 166 -9.31 9.60 -13.66
CA SER A 166 -10.42 10.19 -12.93
C SER A 166 -10.06 10.52 -11.48
N GLU A 167 -10.62 11.63 -10.98
CA GLU A 167 -10.45 12.05 -9.58
C GLU A 167 -10.79 10.92 -8.61
N ALA A 168 -11.96 10.28 -8.77
CA ALA A 168 -12.40 9.18 -7.91
C ALA A 168 -11.38 8.03 -7.79
N LEU A 169 -10.61 7.77 -8.87
CA LEU A 169 -9.61 6.70 -8.86
C LEU A 169 -8.34 7.12 -8.11
N HIS A 170 -7.90 8.37 -8.28
CA HIS A 170 -6.81 8.93 -7.47
C HIS A 170 -7.19 8.99 -6.00
N LEU A 171 -8.39 9.45 -5.67
CA LEU A 171 -8.84 9.54 -4.28
C LEU A 171 -8.89 8.15 -3.64
N GLY A 172 -9.42 7.14 -4.34
CA GLY A 172 -9.41 5.76 -3.83
C GLY A 172 -8.01 5.21 -3.48
N ALA A 173 -6.97 5.60 -4.22
CA ALA A 173 -5.58 5.24 -3.86
C ALA A 173 -5.06 6.04 -2.67
N LEU A 174 -5.43 7.32 -2.57
CA LEU A 174 -5.06 8.18 -1.45
C LEU A 174 -5.79 7.77 -0.17
N ASP A 175 -7.00 7.23 -0.25
CA ASP A 175 -7.75 6.69 0.89
C ASP A 175 -7.03 5.49 1.51
N VAL A 176 -6.43 4.62 0.69
CA VAL A 176 -5.53 3.56 1.19
C VAL A 176 -4.38 4.15 1.99
N ALA A 177 -3.78 5.25 1.51
CA ALA A 177 -2.72 5.94 2.22
C ALA A 177 -3.21 6.56 3.54
N VAL A 178 -4.43 7.10 3.59
CA VAL A 178 -5.05 7.61 4.82
C VAL A 178 -5.22 6.47 5.83
N GLU A 179 -5.77 5.32 5.43
CA GLU A 179 -5.89 4.15 6.31
C GLU A 179 -4.53 3.68 6.85
N MET A 180 -3.47 3.80 6.06
CA MET A 180 -2.10 3.50 6.51
C MET A 180 -1.58 4.51 7.55
N VAL A 181 -1.92 5.79 7.41
CA VAL A 181 -1.63 6.83 8.41
C VAL A 181 -2.38 6.53 9.70
N GLU A 182 -3.67 6.21 9.63
CA GLU A 182 -4.48 5.80 10.80
C GLU A 182 -3.88 4.57 11.50
N ALA A 183 -3.33 3.63 10.73
CA ALA A 183 -2.66 2.44 11.26
C ALA A 183 -1.25 2.72 11.83
N GLY A 184 -0.76 3.95 11.76
CA GLY A 184 0.51 4.39 12.35
C GLY A 184 1.70 4.48 11.38
N HIS A 185 1.52 4.28 10.07
CA HIS A 185 2.56 4.50 9.06
C HIS A 185 2.56 5.95 8.57
N VAL A 186 2.81 6.88 9.49
CA VAL A 186 2.51 8.31 9.27
C VAL A 186 3.53 9.01 8.37
N LEU A 187 4.78 9.16 8.83
CA LEU A 187 5.79 9.99 8.15
C LEU A 187 6.14 9.48 6.74
N PRO A 188 6.42 8.17 6.53
CA PRO A 188 6.78 7.69 5.19
C PRO A 188 5.66 7.93 4.17
N THR A 189 4.41 7.83 4.60
CA THR A 189 3.25 8.06 3.73
C THR A 189 3.11 9.53 3.33
N ILE A 190 3.26 10.46 4.28
CA ILE A 190 3.21 11.90 3.99
C ILE A 190 4.39 12.32 3.10
N GLU A 191 5.58 11.79 3.37
CA GLU A 191 6.80 12.06 2.59
C GLU A 191 6.65 11.52 1.15
N ALA A 192 6.07 10.33 0.98
CA ALA A 192 5.76 9.78 -0.35
C ALA A 192 4.84 10.69 -1.17
N ALA A 193 3.82 11.27 -0.54
CA ALA A 193 2.91 12.20 -1.20
C ALA A 193 3.65 13.43 -1.78
N THR A 194 4.63 13.95 -1.03
CA THR A 194 5.45 15.09 -1.49
C THR A 194 6.48 14.72 -2.55
N GLU A 195 7.22 13.65 -2.34
CA GLU A 195 8.44 13.36 -3.09
C GLU A 195 8.19 12.50 -4.33
N ARG A 196 7.22 11.58 -4.22
CA ARG A 196 6.94 10.55 -5.23
C ARG A 196 5.66 10.86 -6.00
N TRP A 197 4.57 11.19 -5.30
CA TRP A 197 3.24 11.25 -5.92
C TRP A 197 2.93 12.59 -6.59
N SER A 198 3.53 13.70 -6.15
CA SER A 198 3.31 15.04 -6.72
C SER A 198 3.59 15.17 -8.22
N ARG A 199 4.36 14.23 -8.80
CA ARG A 199 4.62 14.13 -10.24
C ARG A 199 3.48 13.50 -11.02
N HIS A 200 2.61 12.74 -10.37
CA HIS A 200 1.56 11.92 -10.98
C HIS A 200 0.15 12.32 -10.54
N VAL A 201 0.04 13.08 -9.46
CA VAL A 201 -1.22 13.46 -8.83
C VAL A 201 -1.40 14.97 -8.87
N ASP A 202 -2.64 15.42 -9.11
CA ASP A 202 -2.95 16.84 -9.11
C ASP A 202 -2.89 17.46 -7.71
N PRO A 203 -2.51 18.76 -7.60
CA PRO A 203 -2.45 19.44 -6.32
C PRO A 203 -3.77 19.42 -5.54
N SER A 204 -4.93 19.39 -6.20
CA SER A 204 -6.24 19.25 -5.54
C SER A 204 -6.40 17.93 -4.79
N HIS A 205 -5.97 16.81 -5.37
CA HIS A 205 -6.06 15.51 -4.71
C HIS A 205 -5.04 15.39 -3.57
N LEU A 206 -3.86 16.02 -3.69
CA LEU A 206 -2.92 16.11 -2.57
C LEU A 206 -3.45 16.97 -1.41
N ARG A 207 -4.24 18.02 -1.71
CA ARG A 207 -4.95 18.78 -0.66
C ARG A 207 -6.05 17.95 -0.01
N TYR A 208 -6.77 17.15 -0.79
CA TYR A 208 -7.74 16.19 -0.25
C TYR A 208 -7.06 15.23 0.74
N PHE A 209 -5.99 14.55 0.30
CA PHE A 209 -5.21 13.67 1.17
C PHE A 209 -4.71 14.37 2.43
N ALA A 210 -4.18 15.59 2.33
CA ALA A 210 -3.75 16.36 3.49
C ALA A 210 -4.90 16.70 4.45
N GLY A 211 -6.10 16.96 3.92
CA GLY A 211 -7.31 17.18 4.69
C GLY A 211 -7.72 15.93 5.46
N GLU A 212 -7.85 14.79 4.77
CA GLU A 212 -8.23 13.51 5.38
C GLU A 212 -7.23 13.08 6.47
N VAL A 213 -5.92 13.24 6.23
CA VAL A 213 -4.89 12.99 7.25
C VAL A 213 -5.11 13.84 8.51
N LEU A 214 -5.59 15.08 8.37
CA LEU A 214 -5.83 15.98 9.50
C LEU A 214 -7.19 15.78 10.17
N GLU A 215 -8.16 15.19 9.48
CA GLU A 215 -9.41 14.73 10.12
C GLU A 215 -9.14 13.57 11.09
N VAL A 216 -8.15 12.72 10.79
CA VAL A 216 -7.78 11.58 11.65
C VAL A 216 -6.66 11.92 12.64
N ALA A 217 -5.88 12.98 12.39
CA ALA A 217 -4.78 13.41 13.25
C ALA A 217 -5.17 14.53 14.23
N GLY A 218 -5.20 14.21 15.52
CA GLY A 218 -5.43 15.18 16.60
C GLY A 218 -4.14 15.80 17.19
N PRO A 219 -4.22 17.00 17.81
CA PRO A 219 -3.11 17.57 18.57
C PRO A 219 -2.88 16.86 19.92
N PRO A 220 -1.70 17.03 20.56
CA PRO A 220 -0.56 17.85 20.13
C PRO A 220 0.21 17.24 18.94
N TYR A 221 0.82 18.09 18.11
CA TYR A 221 1.50 17.66 16.89
C TYR A 221 3.02 17.64 17.13
N GLY A 222 3.67 16.54 16.75
CA GLY A 222 5.13 16.48 16.75
C GLY A 222 5.72 17.36 15.65
N GLY A 223 6.90 17.93 15.88
CA GLY A 223 7.56 18.82 14.92
C GLY A 223 7.89 18.17 13.57
N ARG A 224 8.21 16.87 13.57
CA ARG A 224 8.44 16.10 12.32
C ARG A 224 7.17 15.97 11.50
N PHE A 225 6.05 15.63 12.14
CA PHE A 225 4.74 15.58 11.50
C PHE A 225 4.34 16.96 10.96
N ALA A 226 4.51 18.00 11.77
CA ALA A 226 4.20 19.36 11.34
C ALA A 226 5.03 19.80 10.13
N SER A 227 6.33 19.53 10.11
CA SER A 227 7.20 19.81 8.95
C SER A 227 6.76 19.04 7.71
N ALA A 228 6.48 17.74 7.82
CA ALA A 228 6.02 16.92 6.71
C ALA A 228 4.69 17.43 6.13
N MET A 229 3.72 17.75 6.98
CA MET A 229 2.43 18.32 6.56
C MET A 229 2.59 19.69 5.91
N VAL A 230 3.41 20.58 6.46
CA VAL A 230 3.67 21.90 5.87
C VAL A 230 4.28 21.77 4.46
N ARG A 231 5.19 20.81 4.25
CA ARG A 231 5.75 20.52 2.91
C ARG A 231 4.71 19.96 1.95
N LEU A 232 3.84 19.06 2.44
CA LEU A 232 2.71 18.54 1.66
C LEU A 232 1.79 19.68 1.22
N LEU A 233 1.40 20.57 2.13
CA LEU A 233 0.55 21.72 1.82
C LEU A 233 1.19 22.68 0.82
N ARG A 234 2.52 22.85 0.90
CA ARG A 234 3.28 23.63 -0.08
C ARG A 234 3.23 22.98 -1.46
N GLY A 235 3.55 21.69 -1.56
CA GLY A 235 3.50 20.94 -2.82
C GLY A 235 2.09 20.84 -3.41
N ALA A 236 1.07 20.84 -2.55
CA ALA A 236 -0.34 20.81 -2.92
C ALA A 236 -0.92 22.21 -3.26
N ASN A 237 -0.10 23.26 -3.28
CA ASN A 237 -0.52 24.65 -3.52
C ASN A 237 -1.72 25.09 -2.64
N HIS A 238 -1.70 24.68 -1.37
CA HIS A 238 -2.76 25.04 -0.42
C HIS A 238 -2.68 26.53 -0.03
N ARG A 239 -3.85 27.11 0.28
CA ARG A 239 -4.01 28.47 0.80
C ARG A 239 -5.06 28.48 1.90
N ARG A 240 -4.94 29.45 2.81
CA ARG A 240 -5.88 29.69 3.90
C ARG A 240 -7.33 29.66 3.43
N GLY A 241 -8.23 29.05 4.21
CA GLY A 241 -9.66 29.03 3.95
C GLY A 241 -10.12 28.01 2.91
N MET A 242 -9.20 27.23 2.32
CA MET A 242 -9.56 26.16 1.38
C MET A 242 -10.05 24.89 2.08
N ASN A 243 -9.62 24.64 3.32
CA ASN A 243 -10.02 23.47 4.10
C ASN A 243 -9.91 23.78 5.60
N ARG A 244 -10.98 23.47 6.34
CA ARG A 244 -11.09 23.80 7.76
C ARG A 244 -10.09 23.03 8.64
N ALA A 245 -9.92 21.72 8.44
CA ALA A 245 -8.98 20.92 9.23
C ALA A 245 -7.54 21.40 9.06
N ILE A 246 -7.18 21.83 7.84
CA ILE A 246 -5.87 22.43 7.57
C ILE A 246 -5.69 23.78 8.29
N ASP A 247 -6.71 24.65 8.27
CA ASP A 247 -6.65 25.93 8.99
C ASP A 247 -6.52 25.72 10.50
N GLU A 248 -7.24 24.75 11.07
CA GLU A 248 -7.16 24.38 12.48
C GLU A 248 -5.78 23.82 12.85
N PHE A 249 -5.21 22.96 12.00
CA PHE A 249 -3.84 22.46 12.12
C PHE A 249 -2.81 23.61 12.13
N VAL A 250 -2.88 24.53 11.17
CA VAL A 250 -1.97 25.69 11.09
C VAL A 250 -2.02 26.52 12.37
N ALA A 251 -3.22 26.84 12.85
CA ALA A 251 -3.39 27.59 14.10
C ALA A 251 -2.79 26.84 15.30
N GLN A 252 -3.00 25.52 15.36
CA GLN A 252 -2.54 24.69 16.47
C GLN A 252 -1.02 24.48 16.48
N VAL A 253 -0.37 24.31 15.33
CA VAL A 253 1.09 24.24 15.22
C VAL A 253 1.73 25.57 15.62
N ARG A 254 1.16 26.71 15.20
CA ARG A 254 1.66 28.04 15.60
C ARG A 254 1.59 28.24 17.12
N ARG A 255 0.47 27.86 17.76
CA ARG A 255 0.35 27.89 19.24
C ARG A 255 1.35 26.99 19.95
N GLN A 256 1.67 25.82 19.39
CA GLN A 256 2.67 24.92 19.96
C GLN A 256 4.10 25.48 19.80
N ARG A 257 4.41 26.08 18.65
CA ARG A 257 5.67 26.78 18.38
C ARG A 257 5.88 27.94 19.36
N GLU A 258 4.90 28.84 19.48
CA GLU A 258 4.95 30.00 20.38
C GLU A 258 5.10 29.60 21.85
N GLY A 259 4.45 28.50 22.24
CA GLY A 259 4.56 27.94 23.59
C GLY A 259 5.80 27.07 23.84
N GLY A 260 6.73 26.94 22.88
CA GLY A 260 7.93 26.10 23.01
C GLY A 260 7.66 24.59 23.13
N ARG A 261 6.46 24.13 22.73
CA ARG A 261 6.02 22.73 22.82
C ARG A 261 6.20 21.94 21.53
N LEU A 262 6.49 22.61 20.41
CA LEU A 262 6.72 21.96 19.13
C LEU A 262 8.17 21.49 19.05
N HIS A 263 8.39 20.17 19.12
CA HIS A 263 9.73 19.59 19.00
C HIS A 263 9.77 18.40 18.01
N PRO A 264 10.80 18.29 17.15
CA PRO A 264 11.85 19.29 16.91
C PRO A 264 11.30 20.60 16.32
N ASN A 265 12.06 21.68 16.39
CA ASN A 265 11.68 22.93 15.74
C ASN A 265 11.58 22.74 14.22
N LEU A 266 10.71 23.53 13.58
CA LEU A 266 10.59 23.54 12.12
C LEU A 266 11.84 24.14 11.48
N ALA A 267 12.18 23.64 10.30
CA ALA A 267 13.18 24.30 9.45
C ALA A 267 12.67 25.69 9.02
N LYS A 268 13.58 26.63 8.78
CA LYS A 268 13.25 28.04 8.46
C LYS A 268 12.25 28.19 7.30
N GLU A 269 12.37 27.35 6.27
CA GLU A 269 11.48 27.38 5.10
C GLU A 269 10.06 26.92 5.46
N ASP A 270 9.95 25.85 6.25
CA ASP A 270 8.66 25.33 6.73
C ASP A 270 8.00 26.33 7.68
N ASP A 271 8.78 26.96 8.53
CA ASP A 271 8.31 28.02 9.42
C ASP A 271 7.77 29.24 8.65
N THR A 272 8.49 29.67 7.62
CA THR A 272 8.07 30.79 6.76
C THR A 272 6.77 30.46 6.02
N PHE A 273 6.62 29.22 5.53
CA PHE A 273 5.41 28.81 4.84
C PHE A 273 4.22 28.61 5.79
N LEU A 274 4.45 28.13 7.01
CA LEU A 274 3.42 28.07 8.05
C LEU A 274 2.82 29.45 8.35
N ASP A 275 3.65 30.50 8.41
CA ASP A 275 3.17 31.86 8.60
C ASP A 275 2.47 32.44 7.37
N TYR A 276 2.84 31.99 6.15
CA TYR A 276 2.09 32.30 4.92
C TYR A 276 0.68 31.69 4.97
N LEU A 277 0.56 30.42 5.38
CA LEU A 277 -0.73 29.74 5.49
C LEU A 277 -1.70 30.37 6.51
N ALA A 278 -1.18 31.18 7.44
CA ALA A 278 -1.98 31.87 8.44
C ALA A 278 -2.49 33.26 8.00
N LYS A 279 -2.00 33.78 6.86
CA LYS A 279 -2.41 35.07 6.29
C LYS A 279 -3.59 34.84 5.35
#